data_AF-V9EIW8-F1
#
_entry.id   AF-V9EIW8-F1
#
_cell.length_a   1.000
_cell.length_b   1.000
_cell.length_c   1.000
_cell.angle_alpha   90.00
_cell.angle_beta   90.00
_cell.angle_gamma   90.00
#
_symmetry.space_group_name_H-M   'P 1'
#
loop_
_entity.id
_entity.type
_entity.pdbx_description
1 polymer ?
#
loop_
_entity_poly.entity_id
_entity_poly.type
_entity_poly.pdbx_seq_one_letter_code
_entity_poly.pdbx_strand_id
1 'polypeptide(L)'
;MADRAKVLALYKRILTLHRQKLEPHMRVLGDQYVRDEFKRHKSAASKFVPPFMQEWEQYAAVMSDKKDRFGQELSAEDKKLLDGEQKVKLRSLQDAAKKVGETIA
;
A
#
# COMPACT_ATOMS: atom_id res chain seq x y z
N MET A 1 -7.14 3.54 25.21
CA MET A 1 -7.94 3.93 24.02
C MET A 1 -7.03 4.72 23.10
N ALA A 2 -6.96 4.40 21.79
CA ALA A 2 -6.26 5.28 20.86
C ALA A 2 -6.92 6.67 20.90
N ASP A 3 -6.12 7.72 21.05
CA ASP A 3 -6.61 9.08 21.08
C ASP A 3 -7.33 9.38 19.75
N ARG A 4 -8.62 9.73 19.83
CA ARG A 4 -9.47 10.06 18.68
C ARG A 4 -8.81 11.11 17.78
N ALA A 5 -8.07 12.06 18.36
CA ALA A 5 -7.33 13.07 17.61
C ALA A 5 -6.23 12.44 16.74
N LYS A 6 -5.47 11.47 17.29
CA LYS A 6 -4.42 10.75 16.55
C LYS A 6 -4.99 9.93 15.39
N VAL A 7 -6.11 9.22 15.62
CA VAL A 7 -6.78 8.44 14.56
C VAL A 7 -7.23 9.35 13.41
N LEU A 8 -7.86 10.49 13.73
CA LEU A 8 -8.31 11.44 12.73
C LEU A 8 -7.15 12.14 12.00
N ALA A 9 -6.04 12.39 12.69
CA ALA A 9 -4.83 12.95 12.10
C ALA A 9 -4.22 11.98 11.07
N LEU A 10 -4.09 10.70 11.43
CA LEU A 10 -3.57 9.66 10.53
C LEU A 10 -4.47 9.49 9.30
N TYR A 11 -5.79 9.41 9.50
CA TYR A 11 -6.76 9.33 8.42
C TYR A 11 -6.64 10.49 7.42
N LYS A 12 -6.56 11.74 7.91
CA LYS A 12 -6.38 12.93 7.06
C LYS A 12 -5.03 12.93 6.35
N ARG A 13 -3.96 12.48 7.03
CA ARG A 13 -2.61 12.37 6.45
C ARG A 13 -2.61 11.40 5.27
N ILE A 14 -3.20 10.20 5.42
CA ILE A 14 -3.28 9.20 4.36
C ILE A 14 -4.00 9.74 3.13
N LEU A 15 -5.19 10.33 3.31
CA LEU A 15 -5.95 10.89 2.18
C LEU A 15 -5.19 12.05 1.50
N THR A 16 -4.39 12.81 2.26
CA THR A 16 -3.55 13.86 1.69
C THR A 16 -2.40 13.28 0.87
N LEU A 17 -1.76 12.21 1.37
CA LEU A 17 -0.73 11.48 0.63
C LEU A 17 -1.30 10.86 -0.65
N HIS A 18 -2.50 10.29 -0.62
CA HIS A 18 -3.17 9.81 -1.84
C HIS A 18 -3.33 10.91 -2.89
N ARG A 19 -3.74 12.12 -2.48
CA ARG A 19 -3.83 13.26 -3.42
C ARG A 19 -2.49 13.67 -4.00
N GLN A 20 -1.41 13.55 -3.24
CA GLN A 20 -0.07 14.00 -3.62
C GLN A 20 0.72 12.96 -4.42
N LYS A 21 0.45 11.66 -4.21
CA LYS A 21 1.34 10.55 -4.65
C LYS A 21 0.66 9.55 -5.58
N LEU A 22 -0.65 9.62 -5.76
CA LEU A 22 -1.40 8.67 -6.59
C LEU A 22 -2.09 9.40 -7.75
N GLU A 23 -2.07 8.74 -8.90
CA GLU A 23 -2.83 9.16 -10.08
C GLU A 23 -4.35 9.18 -9.78
N PRO A 24 -5.13 10.04 -10.44
CA PRO A 24 -6.55 10.23 -10.15
C PRO A 24 -7.38 8.94 -10.12
N HIS A 25 -7.14 8.02 -11.05
CA HIS A 25 -7.87 6.74 -11.13
C HIS A 25 -7.53 5.81 -9.96
N MET A 26 -6.28 5.80 -9.49
CA MET A 26 -5.85 4.99 -8.34
C MET A 26 -6.44 5.52 -7.03
N ARG A 27 -6.61 6.85 -6.93
CA ARG A 27 -7.21 7.49 -5.75
C ARG A 27 -8.65 7.08 -5.52
N VAL A 28 -9.43 6.83 -6.59
CA VAL A 28 -10.83 6.42 -6.46
C VAL A 28 -10.95 5.14 -5.62
N LEU A 29 -10.14 4.14 -5.96
CA LEU A 29 -10.12 2.87 -5.22
C LEU A 29 -9.47 3.03 -3.84
N GLY A 30 -8.31 3.70 -3.77
CA GLY A 30 -7.56 3.86 -2.53
C GLY A 30 -8.32 4.65 -1.46
N ASP A 31 -8.92 5.79 -1.82
CA ASP A 31 -9.68 6.63 -0.88
C ASP A 31 -10.91 5.90 -0.36
N GLN A 32 -11.58 5.12 -1.21
CA GLN A 32 -12.73 4.31 -0.80
C GLN A 32 -12.32 3.23 0.19
N TYR A 33 -11.22 2.51 -0.08
CA TYR A 33 -10.69 1.49 0.83
C TYR A 33 -10.33 2.06 2.22
N VAL A 34 -9.62 3.19 2.26
CA VAL A 34 -9.26 3.87 3.52
C VAL A 34 -10.50 4.24 4.34
N ARG A 35 -11.53 4.79 3.68
CA ARG A 35 -12.80 5.14 4.34
C ARG A 35 -13.46 3.92 4.97
N ASP A 36 -13.52 2.83 4.23
CA ASP A 36 -14.20 1.62 4.67
C ASP A 36 -13.46 0.95 5.83
N GLU A 37 -12.14 0.86 5.77
CA GLU A 37 -11.33 0.26 6.84
C GLU A 37 -11.41 1.07 8.14
N PHE A 38 -11.26 2.39 8.08
CA PHE A 38 -11.41 3.24 9.27
C PHE A 38 -12.84 3.22 9.82
N LYS A 39 -13.85 3.08 8.95
CA LYS A 39 -15.25 2.95 9.39
C LYS A 39 -15.47 1.61 10.11
N ARG A 40 -14.98 0.50 9.56
CA ARG A 40 -15.06 -0.84 10.18
C ARG A 40 -14.34 -0.88 11.53
N HIS A 41 -13.23 -0.17 11.67
CA HIS A 41 -12.46 -0.13 12.91
C HIS A 41 -13.04 0.77 14.00
N LYS A 42 -14.09 1.57 13.74
CA LYS A 42 -14.75 2.38 14.78
C LYS A 42 -15.34 1.54 15.91
N SER A 43 -15.83 0.35 15.59
CA SER A 43 -16.44 -0.59 16.54
C SER A 43 -15.58 -1.83 16.79
N ALA A 44 -14.30 -1.81 16.38
CA ALA A 44 -13.40 -2.93 16.61
C ALA A 44 -13.09 -3.09 18.10
N ALA A 45 -12.85 -4.34 18.53
CA ALA A 45 -12.41 -4.60 19.89
C ALA A 45 -11.06 -3.90 20.16
N SER A 46 -10.89 -3.38 21.38
CA SER A 46 -9.72 -2.55 21.73
C SER A 46 -8.37 -3.23 21.49
N LYS A 47 -8.32 -4.58 21.46
CA LYS A 47 -7.11 -5.35 21.15
C LYS A 47 -6.62 -5.21 19.71
N PHE A 48 -7.51 -4.86 18.78
CA PHE A 48 -7.18 -4.71 17.35
C PHE A 48 -6.79 -3.27 16.98
N VAL A 49 -7.11 -2.30 17.83
CA VAL A 49 -6.84 -0.87 17.54
C VAL A 49 -5.33 -0.55 17.49
N PRO A 50 -4.48 -1.03 18.44
CA PRO A 50 -3.05 -0.78 18.37
C PRO A 50 -2.36 -1.32 17.10
N PRO A 51 -2.50 -2.61 16.72
CA PRO A 51 -1.87 -3.10 15.50
C PRO A 51 -2.44 -2.41 14.25
N PHE A 52 -3.75 -2.11 14.22
CA PHE A 52 -4.32 -1.31 13.14
C PHE A 52 -3.60 0.03 12.99
N MET A 53 -3.46 0.80 14.07
CA MET A 53 -2.81 2.11 14.01
C MET A 53 -1.35 2.01 13.55
N GLN A 54 -0.61 1.00 14.03
CA GLN A 54 0.78 0.77 13.64
C GLN A 54 0.91 0.49 12.12
N GLU A 55 0.11 -0.43 11.59
CA GLU A 55 0.15 -0.77 10.16
C GLU A 55 -0.21 0.43 9.27
N TRP A 56 -1.20 1.23 9.68
CA TRP A 56 -1.59 2.42 8.92
C TRP A 56 -0.57 3.56 9.02
N GLU A 57 0.16 3.68 10.13
CA GLU A 57 1.31 4.58 10.25
C GLU A 57 2.46 4.15 9.34
N GLN A 58 2.76 2.85 9.30
CA GLN A 58 3.77 2.29 8.40
C GLN A 58 3.40 2.49 6.93
N TYR A 59 2.13 2.23 6.56
CA TYR A 59 1.63 2.53 5.22
C TYR A 59 1.80 4.01 4.86
N ALA A 60 1.45 4.93 5.77
CA ALA A 60 1.62 6.36 5.54
C ALA A 60 3.09 6.78 5.37
N ALA A 61 4.02 6.15 6.09
CA ALA A 61 5.45 6.37 5.95
C ALA A 61 5.97 5.86 4.58
N VAL A 62 5.59 4.64 4.18
CA VAL A 62 5.93 4.09 2.86
C VAL A 62 5.37 4.97 1.74
N MET A 63 4.13 5.45 1.88
CA MET A 63 3.51 6.33 0.88
C MET A 63 4.18 7.72 0.83
N SER A 64 4.65 8.28 1.96
CA SER A 64 5.39 9.54 1.92
C SER A 64 6.73 9.41 1.20
N ASP A 65 7.41 8.28 1.41
CA ASP A 65 8.71 7.97 0.81
C ASP A 65 8.60 7.45 -0.62
N LYS A 66 7.37 7.15 -1.07
CA LYS A 66 7.09 6.77 -2.46
C LYS A 66 7.60 7.86 -3.40
N LYS A 67 8.74 7.57 -4.04
CA LYS A 67 9.17 8.14 -5.32
C LYS A 67 8.31 7.49 -6.41
N ASP A 68 8.21 8.06 -7.62
CA ASP A 68 7.31 7.59 -8.71
C ASP A 68 7.49 6.13 -9.19
N ARG A 69 8.18 5.28 -8.43
CA ARG A 69 8.24 3.84 -8.57
C ARG A 69 7.07 3.18 -7.85
N PHE A 70 6.43 2.26 -8.55
CA PHE A 70 5.45 1.35 -7.97
C PHE A 70 6.15 0.07 -7.49
N GLY A 71 5.75 -0.39 -6.29
CA GLY A 71 6.33 -1.58 -5.66
C GLY A 71 7.71 -1.34 -5.04
N GLN A 72 8.24 -2.38 -4.40
CA GLN A 72 9.60 -2.46 -3.88
C GLN A 72 10.29 -3.66 -4.52
N GLU A 73 11.61 -3.58 -4.72
CA GLU A 73 12.36 -4.76 -5.12
C GLU A 73 12.30 -5.83 -4.02
N LEU A 74 12.08 -7.08 -4.42
CA LEU A 74 12.16 -8.23 -3.51
C LEU A 74 13.52 -8.25 -2.81
N SER A 75 13.50 -8.51 -1.50
CA SER A 75 14.72 -8.68 -0.72
C SER A 75 15.52 -9.89 -1.20
N ALA A 76 16.80 -9.97 -0.82
CA ALA A 76 17.62 -11.14 -1.13
C ALA A 76 17.08 -12.42 -0.47
N GLU A 77 16.40 -12.28 0.67
CA GLU A 77 15.79 -13.38 1.42
C GLU A 77 14.54 -13.88 0.70
N ASP A 78 13.64 -12.97 0.28
CA ASP A 78 12.43 -13.33 -0.47
C ASP A 78 12.77 -14.03 -1.80
N LYS A 79 13.82 -13.54 -2.50
CA LYS A 79 14.29 -14.17 -3.74
C LYS A 79 14.81 -15.60 -3.54
N LYS A 80 15.32 -15.92 -2.35
CA LYS A 80 15.78 -17.29 -2.02
C LYS A 80 14.63 -18.22 -1.71
N LEU A 81 13.51 -17.71 -1.18
CA LEU A 81 12.30 -18.50 -0.92
C LEU A 81 11.62 -18.98 -2.20
N LEU A 82 11.85 -18.29 -3.33
CA LEU A 82 11.30 -18.71 -4.61
C LEU A 82 11.98 -19.98 -5.13
N ASP A 83 11.18 -20.96 -5.52
CA ASP A 83 11.66 -22.16 -6.22
C ASP A 83 12.08 -21.86 -7.67
N GLY A 84 12.59 -22.88 -8.37
CA GLY A 84 13.07 -22.74 -9.74
C GLY A 84 11.97 -22.32 -10.73
N GLU A 85 10.76 -22.88 -10.58
CA GLU A 85 9.62 -22.59 -11.45
C GLU A 85 9.07 -21.18 -11.21
N GLN A 86 8.92 -20.80 -9.94
CA GLN A 86 8.50 -19.47 -9.52
C GLN A 86 9.44 -18.38 -10.03
N LYS A 87 10.76 -18.64 -10.06
CA LYS A 87 11.75 -17.73 -10.64
C LYS A 87 11.57 -17.57 -12.15
N VAL A 88 11.31 -18.65 -12.88
CA VAL A 88 11.03 -18.60 -14.33
C VAL A 88 9.74 -17.84 -14.59
N LYS A 89 8.67 -18.12 -13.82
CA LYS A 89 7.39 -17.43 -13.96
C LYS A 89 7.50 -15.94 -13.68
N LEU A 90 8.24 -15.56 -12.63
CA LEU A 90 8.47 -14.15 -12.28
C LEU A 90 9.16 -13.40 -13.43
N ARG A 91 10.19 -14.00 -14.05
CA ARG A 91 10.85 -13.41 -15.24
C ARG A 91 9.89 -13.26 -16.41
N SER A 92 9.11 -14.30 -16.72
CA SER A 92 8.09 -14.24 -17.79
C SER A 92 7.07 -13.13 -17.57
N LEU A 93 6.60 -12.93 -16.33
CA LEU A 93 5.69 -11.83 -15.98
C LEU A 93 6.36 -10.46 -16.15
N GLN A 94 7.63 -10.33 -15.76
CA GLN A 94 8.39 -9.09 -15.91
C GLN A 94 8.53 -8.70 -17.40
N ASP A 95 8.85 -9.66 -18.27
CA ASP A 95 8.99 -9.42 -19.71
C ASP A 95 7.66 -9.04 -20.35
N ALA A 96 6.57 -9.73 -19.97
CA ALA A 96 5.22 -9.39 -20.42
C ALA A 96 4.82 -7.96 -20.00
N ALA A 97 5.09 -7.57 -18.76
CA ALA A 97 4.77 -6.23 -18.26
C ALA A 97 5.54 -5.12 -19.00
N LYS A 98 6.83 -5.33 -19.31
CA LYS A 98 7.62 -4.38 -20.10
C LYS A 98 7.02 -4.18 -21.50
N LYS A 99 6.67 -5.28 -22.17
CA LYS A 99 6.04 -5.23 -23.50
C LYS A 99 4.72 -4.46 -23.51
N VAL A 100 3.89 -4.65 -22.49
CA VAL A 100 2.63 -3.90 -22.32
C VAL A 100 2.91 -2.40 -22.12
N GLY A 101 3.91 -2.06 -21.30
CA GLY A 101 4.34 -0.67 -21.10
C GLY A 101 4.80 0.02 -22.38
N GLU A 102 5.53 -0.68 -23.24
CA GLU A 102 5.98 -0.17 -24.56
C GLU A 102 4.82 0.03 -25.56
N THR A 103 3.73 -0.74 -25.41
CA THR A 103 2.58 -0.66 -26.34
C THR A 103 1.60 0.45 -25.96
N ILE A 104 1.62 0.88 -24.68
CA ILE A 104 0.70 1.88 -24.13
C ILE A 104 1.35 3.29 -24.08
N ALA A 105 2.69 3.36 -24.14
CA ALA A 105 3.44 4.62 -24.23
C ALA A 105 3.47 5.18 -25.66
#